data_AF-A0A7K4CFS4-F1
#
_entry.id   AF-A0A7K4CFS4-F1
#
_cell.length_a   1.000
_cell.length_b   1.000
_cell.length_c   1.000
_cell.angle_alpha   90.00
_cell.angle_beta   90.00
_cell.angle_gamma   90.00
#
_symmetry.space_group_name_H-M   'P 1'
#
loop_
_entity.id
_entity.type
_entity.pdbx_description
1 polymer ?
#
loop_
_entity_poly.entity_id
_entity_poly.type
_entity_poly.pdbx_seq_one_letter_code
_entity_poly.pdbx_strand_id
1 'polypeptide(L)'
;MVGPSDLLKISEAWIRVLNKMEAHEKSPRDFGTGDQLHCSEIHTVMAIGKNPDINLTNLSLLLGISKSAISQMVSRLAKKDLVEKHRDPANDKEVLIRLTPRGTIAYLGHEQHHAKIYANMHRNVGDISADQVALILRFLAAIEKTIDESGPGPD
;
A
#
# COMPACT_ATOMS: atom_id res chain seq x y z
N MET A 1 12.13 21.38 25.57
CA MET A 1 12.38 19.92 25.60
C MET A 1 11.04 19.22 25.69
N VAL A 2 10.82 18.19 24.88
CA VAL A 2 9.60 17.36 24.92
C VAL A 2 9.60 16.57 26.22
N GLY A 3 8.54 16.68 27.03
CA GLY A 3 8.44 15.94 28.29
C GLY A 3 7.85 14.53 28.09
N PRO A 4 7.98 13.63 29.08
CA PRO A 4 7.34 12.31 29.05
C PRO A 4 5.82 12.35 28.78
N SER A 5 5.14 13.40 29.26
CA SER A 5 3.70 13.62 29.04
C SER A 5 3.35 14.00 27.60
N ASP A 6 4.26 14.65 26.87
CA ASP A 6 4.06 15.00 25.46
C ASP A 6 4.23 13.75 24.57
N LEU A 7 5.19 12.88 24.90
CA LEU A 7 5.37 11.60 24.24
C LEU A 7 4.14 10.70 24.38
N LEU A 8 3.50 10.70 25.55
CA LEU A 8 2.26 9.95 25.79
C LEU A 8 1.10 10.45 24.91
N LYS A 9 0.92 11.77 24.79
CA LYS A 9 -0.13 12.33 23.91
C LYS A 9 0.09 11.94 22.44
N ILE A 10 1.36 11.92 22.01
CA ILE A 10 1.71 11.53 20.65
C ILE A 10 1.45 10.03 20.45
N SER A 11 1.83 9.16 21.40
CA SER A 11 1.58 7.72 21.28
C SER A 11 0.09 7.38 21.28
N GLU A 12 -0.72 8.03 22.12
CA GLU A 12 -2.18 7.90 22.09
C GLU A 12 -2.79 8.35 20.75
N ALA A 13 -2.31 9.47 20.20
CA ALA A 13 -2.74 9.93 18.90
C ALA A 13 -2.37 8.95 17.79
N TRP A 14 -1.15 8.40 17.84
CA TRP A 14 -0.66 7.38 16.92
C TRP A 14 -1.52 6.11 16.96
N ILE A 15 -1.81 5.57 18.14
CA ILE A 15 -2.68 4.39 18.31
C ILE A 15 -4.06 4.64 17.71
N ARG A 16 -4.65 5.82 17.94
CA ARG A 16 -5.96 6.17 17.33
C ARG A 16 -5.90 6.24 15.80
N VAL A 17 -4.78 6.67 15.22
CA VAL A 17 -4.58 6.66 13.77
C VAL A 17 -4.46 5.23 13.26
N LEU A 18 -3.63 4.40 13.88
CA LEU A 18 -3.46 2.98 13.53
C LEU A 18 -4.80 2.23 13.55
N ASN A 19 -5.60 2.39 14.61
CA ASN A 19 -6.91 1.72 14.71
C ASN A 19 -7.87 2.13 13.58
N LYS A 20 -7.85 3.40 13.17
CA LYS A 20 -8.68 3.89 12.05
C LYS A 20 -8.17 3.38 10.71
N MET A 21 -6.85 3.30 10.53
CA MET A 21 -6.23 2.73 9.33
C MET A 21 -6.58 1.25 9.21
N GLU A 22 -6.43 0.47 10.28
CA GLU A 22 -6.77 -0.95 10.31
C GLU A 22 -8.24 -1.20 9.99
N ALA A 23 -9.15 -0.40 10.57
CA ALA A 23 -10.58 -0.48 10.25
C ALA A 23 -10.85 -0.19 8.77
N HIS A 24 -10.10 0.75 8.17
CA HIS A 24 -10.20 1.06 6.75
C HIS A 24 -9.62 -0.07 5.87
N GLU A 25 -8.54 -0.73 6.29
CA GLU A 25 -7.94 -1.85 5.56
C GLU A 25 -8.83 -3.11 5.56
N LYS A 26 -9.53 -3.37 6.67
CA LYS A 26 -10.44 -4.51 6.81
C LYS A 26 -11.69 -4.41 5.95
N SER A 27 -12.05 -3.21 5.50
CA SER A 27 -13.23 -2.97 4.67
C SER A 27 -12.83 -2.98 3.19
N PRO A 28 -13.14 -4.06 2.44
CA PRO A 28 -12.89 -4.05 1.01
C PRO A 28 -13.77 -3.00 0.34
N ARG A 29 -13.26 -2.45 -0.77
CA ARG A 29 -13.89 -1.35 -1.49
C ARG A 29 -13.89 -1.60 -2.99
N ASP A 30 -14.92 -1.10 -3.65
CA ASP A 30 -14.97 -1.05 -5.11
C ASP A 30 -14.25 0.21 -5.64
N PHE A 31 -13.32 -0.01 -6.57
CA PHE A 31 -12.55 1.03 -7.25
C PHE A 31 -13.03 1.23 -8.70
N GLY A 32 -14.29 0.92 -8.99
CA GLY A 32 -14.94 1.15 -10.28
C GLY A 32 -15.11 -0.09 -11.15
N THR A 33 -14.80 -1.29 -10.63
CA THR A 33 -14.92 -2.55 -11.39
C THR A 33 -16.12 -3.40 -10.96
N GLY A 34 -16.81 -3.03 -9.88
CA GLY A 34 -17.86 -3.85 -9.27
C GLY A 34 -17.32 -4.90 -8.30
N ASP A 35 -15.99 -5.11 -8.25
CA ASP A 35 -15.35 -6.04 -7.32
C ASP A 35 -15.01 -5.34 -6.01
N GLN A 36 -15.32 -5.98 -4.88
CA GLN A 36 -14.79 -5.56 -3.59
C GLN A 36 -13.33 -6.02 -3.48
N LEU A 37 -12.41 -5.07 -3.34
CA LEU A 37 -10.97 -5.30 -3.24
C LEU A 37 -10.47 -4.94 -1.84
N HIS A 38 -9.76 -5.88 -1.20
CA HIS A 38 -9.03 -5.61 0.02
C HIS A 38 -7.80 -4.73 -0.27
N CYS A 39 -7.27 -4.09 0.78
CA CYS A 39 -6.08 -3.22 0.70
C CYS A 39 -4.89 -3.90 -0.02
N SER A 40 -4.60 -5.15 0.32
CA SER A 40 -3.52 -5.91 -0.31
C SER A 40 -3.77 -6.23 -1.79
N GLU A 41 -5.03 -6.44 -2.19
CA GLU A 41 -5.40 -6.68 -3.58
C GLU A 41 -5.20 -5.41 -4.42
N ILE A 42 -5.74 -4.27 -3.96
CA ILE A 42 -5.64 -3.02 -4.72
C ILE A 42 -4.19 -2.50 -4.77
N HIS A 43 -3.41 -2.61 -3.68
CA HIS A 43 -1.99 -2.27 -3.71
C HIS A 43 -1.16 -3.18 -4.62
N THR A 44 -1.55 -4.46 -4.77
CA THR A 44 -0.92 -5.34 -5.76
C THR A 44 -1.24 -4.89 -7.20
N VAL A 45 -2.49 -4.52 -7.48
CA VAL A 45 -2.89 -3.92 -8.77
C VAL A 45 -2.11 -2.63 -9.04
N MET A 46 -1.91 -1.78 -8.03
CA MET A 46 -1.07 -0.58 -8.13
C MET A 46 0.37 -0.87 -8.49
N ALA A 47 0.98 -1.84 -7.81
CA ALA A 47 2.36 -2.21 -8.05
C ALA A 47 2.56 -2.73 -9.49
N ILE A 48 1.64 -3.54 -9.99
CA ILE A 48 1.65 -4.03 -11.38
C ILE A 48 1.40 -2.87 -12.36
N GLY A 49 0.44 -1.98 -12.08
CA GLY A 49 0.15 -0.82 -12.95
C GLY A 49 1.32 0.16 -13.08
N LYS A 50 2.10 0.34 -12.02
CA LYS A 50 3.32 1.17 -12.01
C LYS A 50 4.53 0.47 -12.65
N ASN A 51 4.50 -0.85 -12.78
CA ASN A 51 5.58 -1.66 -13.32
C ASN A 51 5.00 -2.66 -14.34
N PRO A 52 4.64 -2.20 -15.55
CA PRO A 52 4.13 -3.08 -16.59
C PRO A 52 5.10 -4.22 -16.89
N ASP A 53 4.56 -5.40 -17.15
CA ASP A 53 5.32 -6.60 -17.49
C ASP A 53 6.30 -7.04 -16.39
N ILE A 54 5.97 -6.78 -15.12
CA ILE A 54 6.74 -7.25 -13.96
C ILE A 54 6.59 -8.77 -13.77
N ASN A 55 7.70 -9.45 -13.45
CA ASN A 55 7.66 -10.87 -13.08
C ASN A 55 7.32 -11.08 -11.58
N LEU A 56 6.93 -12.30 -11.22
CA LEU A 56 6.55 -12.64 -9.83
C LEU A 56 7.68 -12.40 -8.81
N THR A 57 8.94 -12.57 -9.21
CA THR A 57 10.08 -12.39 -8.30
C THR A 57 10.24 -10.93 -7.92
N ASN A 58 10.21 -10.04 -8.92
CA ASN A 58 10.34 -8.60 -8.71
C ASN A 58 9.12 -8.04 -7.98
N LEU A 59 7.92 -8.54 -8.27
CA LEU A 59 6.71 -8.12 -7.57
C LEU A 59 6.73 -8.52 -6.09
N SER A 60 7.23 -9.73 -5.77
CA SER A 60 7.46 -10.20 -4.39
C SER A 60 8.41 -9.29 -3.63
N LEU A 61 9.56 -8.94 -4.24
CA LEU A 61 10.55 -8.04 -3.64
C LEU A 61 9.99 -6.64 -3.43
N LEU A 62 9.29 -6.09 -4.43
CA LEU A 62 8.70 -4.76 -4.38
C LEU A 62 7.67 -4.61 -3.26
N LEU A 63 6.86 -5.65 -3.02
CA LEU A 63 5.81 -5.63 -2.01
C LEU A 63 6.27 -6.16 -0.65
N GLY A 64 7.50 -6.65 -0.52
CA GLY A 64 8.03 -7.19 0.74
C GLY A 64 7.31 -8.45 1.23
N ILE A 65 6.68 -9.23 0.34
CA ILE A 65 5.96 -10.46 0.69
C ILE A 65 6.56 -11.68 -0.03
N SER A 66 6.28 -12.88 0.49
CA SER A 66 6.83 -14.12 -0.08
C SER A 66 6.35 -14.40 -1.51
N LYS A 67 7.17 -15.12 -2.29
CA LYS A 67 6.82 -15.55 -3.65
C LYS A 67 5.54 -16.41 -3.70
N SER A 68 5.31 -17.22 -2.68
CA SER A 68 4.09 -18.04 -2.59
C SER A 68 2.84 -17.17 -2.36
N ALA A 69 2.93 -16.18 -1.46
CA ALA A 69 1.84 -15.25 -1.19
C ALA A 69 1.49 -14.41 -2.42
N ILE A 70 2.49 -13.83 -3.11
CA ILE A 70 2.22 -13.04 -4.31
C ILE A 70 1.67 -13.90 -5.45
N SER A 71 2.12 -15.15 -5.60
CA SER A 71 1.58 -16.06 -6.62
C SER A 71 0.10 -16.36 -6.40
N GLN A 72 -0.30 -16.59 -5.14
CA GLN A 72 -1.71 -16.74 -4.76
C GLN A 72 -2.51 -15.45 -5.03
N MET A 73 -1.94 -14.29 -4.68
CA MET A 73 -2.58 -12.98 -4.91
C MET A 73 -2.81 -12.71 -6.40
N VAL A 74 -1.79 -12.86 -7.24
CA VAL A 74 -1.90 -12.67 -8.70
C VAL A 74 -2.92 -13.64 -9.29
N SER A 75 -2.95 -14.89 -8.82
CA SER A 75 -3.92 -15.88 -9.31
C SER A 75 -5.36 -15.52 -8.90
N ARG A 76 -5.56 -14.89 -7.74
CA ARG A 76 -6.86 -14.35 -7.31
C ARG A 76 -7.28 -13.15 -8.15
N LEU A 77 -6.37 -12.21 -8.39
CA LEU A 77 -6.62 -11.04 -9.24
C LEU A 77 -6.91 -11.43 -10.69
N ALA A 78 -6.26 -12.47 -11.21
CA ALA A 78 -6.53 -12.99 -12.54
C ALA A 78 -7.93 -13.60 -12.65
N LYS A 79 -8.41 -14.28 -11.60
CA LYS A 79 -9.80 -14.78 -11.53
C LYS A 79 -10.83 -13.64 -11.51
N LYS A 80 -10.45 -12.45 -11.02
CA LYS A 80 -11.27 -11.22 -11.07
C LYS A 80 -11.13 -10.45 -12.38
N ASP A 81 -10.38 -10.96 -13.36
CA ASP A 81 -10.08 -10.27 -14.63
C ASP A 81 -9.41 -8.90 -14.42
N LEU A 82 -8.59 -8.75 -13.38
CA LEU A 82 -7.86 -7.51 -13.08
C LEU A 82 -6.40 -7.55 -13.56
N VAL A 83 -5.82 -8.75 -13.68
CA VAL A 83 -4.45 -8.93 -14.15
C VAL A 83 -4.40 -10.12 -15.08
N GLU A 84 -3.47 -10.11 -16.02
CA GLU A 84 -3.19 -11.23 -16.90
C GLU A 84 -1.72 -11.64 -16.83
N LYS A 85 -1.50 -12.96 -16.94
CA LYS A 85 -0.18 -13.55 -17.06
C LYS A 85 0.08 -13.81 -18.54
N HIS A 86 1.24 -13.39 -19.02
CA HIS A 86 1.70 -13.70 -20.36
C HIS A 86 3.17 -14.11 -20.31
N ARG A 87 3.65 -14.72 -21.40
CA ARG A 87 5.05 -15.13 -21.52
C ARG A 87 5.82 -14.09 -22.31
N ASP A 88 7.07 -13.89 -21.93
CA ASP A 88 7.98 -13.07 -22.71
C ASP A 88 8.25 -13.74 -24.08
N PRO A 89 7.98 -13.06 -25.21
CA PRO A 89 8.33 -13.59 -26.53
C PRO A 89 9.83 -13.91 -26.69
N ALA A 90 10.71 -13.23 -25.95
CA ALA A 90 12.15 -13.46 -25.98
C ALA A 90 12.61 -14.57 -25.02
N ASN A 91 11.81 -14.89 -23.99
CA ASN A 91 12.12 -15.89 -22.98
C ASN A 91 10.85 -16.63 -22.53
N ASP A 92 10.50 -17.71 -23.22
CA ASP A 92 9.28 -18.49 -22.98
C ASP A 92 9.22 -19.18 -21.60
N LYS A 93 10.29 -19.10 -20.80
CA LYS A 93 10.32 -19.58 -19.40
C LYS A 93 9.87 -18.52 -18.40
N GLU A 94 9.84 -17.25 -18.78
CA GLU A 94 9.50 -16.15 -17.88
C GLU A 94 8.03 -15.76 -18.00
N VAL A 95 7.36 -15.68 -16.84
CA VAL A 95 5.97 -15.26 -16.74
C VAL A 95 5.93 -13.82 -16.27
N LEU A 96 5.39 -12.96 -17.13
CA LEU A 96 5.20 -11.54 -16.89
C LEU A 96 3.74 -11.26 -16.55
N ILE A 97 3.52 -10.19 -15.80
CA ILE A 97 2.20 -9.80 -15.29
C ILE A 97 1.93 -8.36 -15.70
N ARG A 98 0.71 -8.11 -16.17
CA ARG A 98 0.22 -6.76 -16.46
C ARG A 98 -1.25 -6.62 -16.11
N LEU A 99 -1.72 -5.38 -16.11
CA LEU A 99 -3.14 -5.09 -15.92
C LEU A 99 -3.93 -5.43 -17.18
N THR A 100 -5.14 -5.95 -16.99
CA THR A 100 -6.17 -5.98 -18.03
C THR A 100 -6.81 -4.59 -18.14
N PRO A 101 -7.66 -4.31 -19.15
CA PRO A 101 -8.46 -3.08 -19.17
C PRO A 101 -9.29 -2.86 -17.90
N ARG A 102 -9.85 -3.93 -17.32
CA ARG A 102 -10.55 -3.88 -16.01
C ARG A 102 -9.60 -3.58 -14.86
N GLY A 103 -8.41 -4.17 -14.86
CA GLY A 103 -7.34 -3.85 -13.91
C GLY A 103 -6.96 -2.38 -13.93
N THR A 104 -6.86 -1.79 -15.13
CA THR A 104 -6.58 -0.36 -15.30
C THR A 104 -7.69 0.51 -14.71
N ILE A 105 -8.96 0.10 -14.80
CA ILE A 105 -10.06 0.82 -14.13
C ILE A 105 -9.86 0.82 -12.61
N ALA A 106 -9.59 -0.34 -12.00
CA ALA A 106 -9.32 -0.43 -10.56
C ALA A 106 -8.11 0.43 -10.15
N TYR A 107 -7.02 0.37 -10.92
CA TYR A 107 -5.82 1.19 -10.73
C TYR A 107 -6.15 2.69 -10.69
N LEU A 108 -6.84 3.19 -11.73
CA LEU A 108 -7.18 4.60 -11.84
C LEU A 108 -8.20 5.03 -10.77
N GLY A 109 -9.18 4.19 -10.46
CA GLY A 109 -10.15 4.46 -9.41
C GLY A 109 -9.50 4.58 -8.03
N HIS A 110 -8.44 3.81 -7.78
CA HIS A 110 -7.67 3.93 -6.55
C HIS A 110 -6.75 5.14 -6.52
N GLU A 111 -6.10 5.52 -7.63
CA GLU A 111 -5.36 6.78 -7.74
C GLU A 111 -6.26 7.99 -7.46
N GLN A 112 -7.48 8.00 -7.99
CA GLN A 112 -8.47 9.04 -7.69
C GLN A 112 -8.88 9.04 -6.21
N HIS A 113 -8.98 7.86 -5.60
CA HIS A 113 -9.26 7.75 -4.17
C HIS A 113 -8.12 8.35 -3.33
N HIS A 114 -6.86 8.04 -3.66
CA HIS A 114 -5.68 8.63 -3.03
C HIS A 114 -5.64 10.15 -3.20
N ALA A 115 -5.90 10.66 -4.40
CA ALA A 115 -5.95 12.09 -4.65
C ALA A 115 -6.98 12.81 -3.75
N LYS A 116 -8.16 12.20 -3.52
CA LYS A 116 -9.17 12.72 -2.59
C LYS A 116 -8.67 12.71 -1.14
N ILE A 117 -8.02 11.63 -0.71
CA ILE A 117 -7.44 11.55 0.63
C ILE A 117 -6.38 12.64 0.83
N TYR A 118 -5.44 12.78 -0.11
CA TYR A 118 -4.38 13.78 -0.03
C TYR A 118 -4.92 15.21 -0.05
N ALA A 119 -5.92 15.51 -0.88
CA ALA A 119 -6.58 16.81 -0.88
C ALA A 119 -7.25 17.12 0.48
N ASN A 120 -7.90 16.12 1.09
CA ASN A 120 -8.51 16.27 2.41
C ASN A 120 -7.45 16.41 3.51
N MET A 121 -6.36 15.65 3.45
CA MET A 121 -5.23 15.79 4.38
C MET A 121 -4.63 17.20 4.30
N HIS A 122 -4.33 17.68 3.09
CA HIS A 122 -3.84 19.04 2.87
C HIS A 122 -4.79 20.09 3.45
N ARG A 123 -6.10 19.95 3.20
CA ARG A 123 -7.11 20.86 3.78
C ARG A 123 -7.11 20.84 5.31
N ASN A 124 -6.98 19.65 5.92
CA ASN A 124 -7.08 19.49 7.38
C ASN A 124 -5.79 19.90 8.10
N VAL A 125 -4.63 19.69 7.48
CA VAL A 125 -3.31 20.05 8.03
C VAL A 125 -3.07 21.55 7.89
N GLY A 126 -3.60 22.18 6.84
CA GLY A 126 -3.33 23.57 6.53
C GLY A 126 -1.92 23.77 5.99
N ASP A 127 -1.47 25.03 5.98
CA ASP A 127 -0.12 25.37 5.52
C ASP A 127 0.92 24.93 6.55
N ILE A 128 1.82 24.03 6.13
CA ILE A 128 2.96 23.58 6.94
C ILE A 128 4.27 23.98 6.29
N SER A 129 5.25 24.38 7.10
CA SER A 129 6.57 24.74 6.62
C SER A 129 7.42 23.51 6.30
N ALA A 130 8.47 23.70 5.49
CA ALA A 130 9.44 22.64 5.20
C ALA A 130 10.09 22.08 6.50
N ASP A 131 10.33 22.93 7.50
CA ASP A 131 10.89 22.51 8.79
C ASP A 131 9.92 21.63 9.59
N GLN A 132 8.62 21.92 9.53
CA GLN A 132 7.58 21.09 10.16
C GLN A 132 7.47 19.73 9.47
N VAL A 133 7.52 19.70 8.13
CA VAL A 133 7.58 18.43 7.37
C VAL A 133 8.81 17.63 7.77
N ALA A 134 9.99 18.26 7.81
CA ALA A 134 11.23 17.60 8.20
C ALA A 134 11.16 17.05 9.64
N LEU A 135 10.51 17.75 10.56
CA LEU A 135 10.28 17.27 11.92
C LEU A 135 9.38 16.03 11.95
N ILE A 136 8.26 16.04 11.21
CA ILE A 136 7.33 14.90 11.12
C ILE A 136 8.04 13.68 10.53
N LEU A 137 8.81 13.85 9.45
CA LEU A 137 9.55 12.75 8.82
C LEU A 137 10.60 12.15 9.76
N ARG A 138 11.36 12.99 10.47
CA ARG A 138 12.32 12.51 11.48
C ARG A 138 11.62 11.74 12.60
N PHE A 139 10.45 12.20 13.03
CA PHE A 139 9.67 11.53 14.06
C PHE A 139 9.17 10.15 13.60
N LEU A 140 8.62 10.05 12.39
CA LEU A 140 8.17 8.76 11.82
C LEU A 140 9.33 7.77 11.65
N ALA A 141 10.47 8.24 11.15
CA ALA A 141 11.68 7.41 11.02
C ALA A 141 12.20 6.90 12.37
N ALA A 142 12.08 7.69 13.44
CA ALA A 142 12.44 7.26 14.78
C ALA A 142 11.52 6.16 15.31
N ILE A 143 10.21 6.24 15.02
CA ILE A 143 9.23 5.18 15.35
C ILE A 143 9.58 3.89 14.59
N GLU A 144 9.76 3.97 13.27
CA GLU A 144 10.11 2.82 12.42
C GLU A 144 11.33 2.08 12.96
N LYS A 145 12.42 2.81 13.22
CA LYS A 145 13.64 2.25 13.81
C LYS A 145 13.41 1.59 15.18
N THR A 146 12.58 2.19 16.02
CA THR A 146 12.26 1.65 17.35
C THR A 146 11.49 0.33 17.25
N ILE A 147 10.58 0.21 16.28
CA ILE A 147 9.84 -1.03 16.01
C ILE A 147 10.79 -2.13 15.51
N ASP A 148 11.67 -1.80 14.57
CA ASP A 148 12.67 -2.75 14.05
C ASP A 148 13.58 -3.30 15.17
N GLU A 149 14.01 -2.43 16.09
CA GLU A 149 14.84 -2.79 17.25
C GLU A 149 14.08 -3.60 18.31
N SER A 150 12.76 -3.45 18.41
CA SER A 150 11.92 -4.13 19.41
C SER A 150 11.58 -5.58 19.04
N GLY A 151 11.85 -6.00 17.79
CA GLY A 151 11.50 -7.31 17.25
C GLY A 151 9.98 -7.51 17.11
N PRO A 152 9.52 -8.60 16.45
CA PRO A 152 8.12 -8.98 16.52
C PRO A 152 7.77 -9.25 17.99
N GLY A 153 6.73 -8.58 18.50
CA GLY A 153 6.23 -8.79 19.86
C GLY A 153 5.89 -10.25 20.13
N PRO A 154 5.78 -10.67 21.40
CA PRO A 154 5.42 -12.05 21.72
C PRO A 154 4.05 -12.39 21.11
N ASP A 155 4.01 -13.52 20.40
CA ASP A 155 2.80 -14.13 19.82
C ASP A 155 1.67 -14.33 20.86
#